data_AF-A0A0F8Z9H2-F1
#
_entry.id   AF-A0A0F8Z9H2-F1
#
_cell.length_a   1.000
_cell.length_b   1.000
_cell.length_c   1.000
_cell.angle_alpha   90.00
_cell.angle_beta   90.00
_cell.angle_gamma   90.00
#
_symmetry.space_group_name_H-M   'P 1'
#
loop_
_entity.id
_entity.type
_entity.pdbx_description
1 polymer ?
#
loop_
_entity_poly.entity_id
_entity_poly.type
_entity_poly.pdbx_seq_one_letter_code
_entity_poly.pdbx_strand_id
1 'polypeptide(L)'
;MKNKLSKKTCENCGGIFIPSIKKQKYCCVDCRLQKRREKREVKKKEKEKEIVLRGMKKTTRNWDMKIRLSKWEKDRIKDKANTIGLRPSSYVRVMALHGLSVPEMIVL
;
A
#
# COMPACT_ATOMS: atom_id res chain seq x y z
N MET A 1 -28.94 -40.19 -18.95
CA MET A 1 -29.60 -38.86 -18.87
C MET A 1 -28.68 -37.80 -19.46
N LYS A 2 -29.04 -37.19 -20.61
CA LYS A 2 -28.24 -36.09 -21.20
C LYS A 2 -28.53 -34.81 -20.43
N ASN A 3 -27.61 -34.34 -19.59
CA ASN A 3 -27.75 -33.06 -18.90
C ASN A 3 -27.72 -31.93 -19.94
N LYS A 4 -28.86 -31.30 -20.19
CA LYS A 4 -28.97 -30.13 -21.05
C LYS A 4 -28.22 -28.97 -20.38
N LEU A 5 -27.14 -28.51 -20.98
CA LEU A 5 -26.36 -27.38 -20.48
C LEU A 5 -27.03 -26.08 -20.91
N SER A 6 -27.25 -25.17 -19.97
CA SER A 6 -27.82 -23.85 -20.23
C SER A 6 -26.77 -22.89 -20.79
N LYS A 7 -27.21 -21.93 -21.60
CA LYS A 7 -26.36 -20.82 -22.08
C LYS A 7 -25.79 -20.06 -20.87
N LYS A 8 -24.52 -19.66 -20.94
CA LYS A 8 -23.82 -18.89 -19.91
C LYS A 8 -23.12 -17.68 -20.52
N THR A 9 -22.89 -16.67 -19.69
CA THR A 9 -22.10 -15.48 -20.02
C THR A 9 -20.63 -15.71 -19.67
N CYS A 10 -19.72 -15.36 -20.58
CA CYS A 10 -18.28 -15.47 -20.33
C CYS A 10 -17.81 -14.42 -19.32
N GLU A 11 -17.13 -14.85 -18.25
CA GLU A 11 -16.56 -13.96 -17.22
C GLU A 11 -15.41 -13.05 -17.73
N ASN A 12 -14.95 -13.22 -18.98
CA ASN A 12 -13.88 -12.41 -19.57
C ASN A 12 -14.42 -11.40 -20.60
N CYS A 13 -15.09 -11.88 -21.66
CA CYS A 13 -15.54 -11.03 -22.76
C CYS A 13 -17.03 -10.66 -22.70
N GLY A 14 -17.81 -11.22 -21.76
CA GLY A 14 -19.26 -10.99 -21.70
C GLY A 14 -20.09 -11.71 -22.76
N GLY A 15 -19.46 -12.44 -23.69
CA GLY A 15 -20.17 -13.19 -24.73
C GLY A 15 -21.00 -14.37 -24.18
N ILE A 16 -22.13 -14.64 -24.81
CA ILE A 16 -23.00 -15.80 -24.48
C ILE A 16 -22.47 -17.04 -25.20
N PHE A 17 -22.31 -18.15 -24.47
CA PHE A 17 -21.85 -19.43 -25.02
C PHE A 17 -22.58 -20.63 -24.39
N ILE A 18 -22.53 -21.78 -25.06
CA ILE A 18 -23.01 -23.05 -24.50
C ILE A 18 -21.79 -23.77 -23.92
N PRO A 19 -21.71 -23.97 -22.59
CA PRO A 19 -20.57 -24.65 -22.00
C PRO A 19 -20.57 -26.12 -22.40
N SER A 20 -19.38 -26.72 -22.55
CA SER A 20 -19.22 -28.16 -22.74
C SER A 20 -19.25 -28.92 -21.41
N ILE A 21 -18.88 -28.25 -20.31
CA ILE A 21 -18.90 -28.80 -18.95
C ILE A 21 -19.56 -27.82 -17.97
N LYS A 22 -20.23 -28.35 -16.94
CA LYS A 22 -20.94 -27.52 -15.92
C LYS A 22 -20.06 -26.46 -15.27
N LYS A 23 -18.75 -26.73 -15.10
CA LYS A 23 -17.77 -25.83 -14.46
C LYS A 23 -17.13 -24.81 -15.41
N GLN A 24 -17.46 -24.82 -16.71
CA GLN A 24 -16.86 -23.88 -17.67
C GLN A 24 -17.40 -22.46 -17.43
N LYS A 25 -16.46 -21.51 -17.30
CA LYS A 25 -16.70 -20.09 -17.02
C LYS A 25 -16.39 -19.16 -18.19
N TYR A 26 -15.65 -19.68 -19.17
CA TYR A 26 -15.12 -18.91 -20.30
C TYR A 26 -15.56 -19.55 -21.61
N CYS A 27 -15.88 -18.72 -22.61
CA CYS A 27 -16.29 -19.20 -23.93
C CYS A 27 -15.16 -19.93 -24.66
N CYS A 28 -13.90 -19.53 -24.45
CA CYS A 28 -12.73 -20.13 -25.07
C CYS A 28 -11.52 -20.20 -24.11
N VAL A 29 -10.47 -20.89 -24.55
CA VAL A 29 -9.21 -21.01 -23.81
C VAL A 29 -8.51 -19.66 -23.66
N ASP A 30 -8.56 -18.80 -24.67
CA ASP A 30 -7.90 -17.49 -24.63
C ASP A 30 -8.51 -16.58 -23.57
N CYS A 31 -9.84 -16.55 -23.47
CA CYS A 31 -10.54 -15.82 -22.41
C CYS A 31 -10.15 -16.30 -21.01
N ARG A 32 -9.94 -17.62 -20.84
CA ARG A 32 -9.45 -18.19 -19.59
C ARG A 32 -8.02 -17.75 -19.29
N LEU A 33 -7.14 -17.74 -20.30
CA LEU A 33 -5.74 -17.35 -20.16
C LEU A 33 -5.60 -15.86 -19.86
N GLN A 34 -6.35 -15.00 -20.55
CA GLN A 34 -6.36 -13.56 -20.32
C GLN A 34 -6.78 -13.23 -18.89
N LYS A 35 -7.92 -13.77 -18.43
CA LYS A 35 -8.36 -13.58 -17.03
C LYS A 35 -7.35 -14.08 -16.01
N ARG A 36 -6.62 -15.16 -16.31
CA ARG A 36 -5.54 -15.68 -15.46
C ARG A 36 -4.34 -14.74 -15.41
N ARG A 37 -3.97 -14.11 -16.53
CA ARG A 37 -2.89 -13.10 -16.60
C ARG A 37 -3.26 -11.86 -15.80
N GLU A 38 -4.46 -11.31 -16.01
CA GLU A 38 -4.97 -10.15 -15.24
C GLU A 38 -4.91 -10.40 -13.73
N LYS A 39 -5.38 -11.56 -13.25
CA LYS A 39 -5.32 -11.93 -11.83
C LYS A 39 -3.89 -11.97 -11.28
N ARG A 40 -2.91 -12.38 -12.09
CA ARG A 40 -1.50 -12.43 -11.68
C ARG A 40 -0.91 -11.02 -11.60
N GLU A 41 -1.25 -10.14 -12.54
CA GLU A 41 -0.78 -8.76 -12.56
C GLU A 41 -1.32 -7.95 -11.38
N VAL A 42 -2.61 -8.10 -11.06
CA VAL A 42 -3.21 -7.48 -9.87
C VAL A 42 -2.48 -7.94 -8.61
N LYS A 43 -2.29 -9.25 -8.42
CA LYS A 43 -1.55 -9.79 -7.27
C LYS A 43 -0.10 -9.30 -7.21
N LYS A 44 0.57 -9.14 -8.36
CA LYS A 44 1.94 -8.61 -8.42
C LYS A 44 1.97 -7.17 -7.92
N LYS A 45 1.07 -6.31 -8.42
CA LYS A 45 0.94 -4.91 -7.99
C LYS A 45 0.58 -4.79 -6.51
N GLU A 46 -0.30 -5.66 -5.99
CA GLU A 46 -0.64 -5.70 -4.56
C GLU A 46 0.57 -6.04 -3.69
N LYS A 47 1.33 -7.08 -4.06
CA LYS A 47 2.57 -7.46 -3.36
C LYS A 47 3.62 -6.34 -3.41
N GLU A 48 3.75 -5.68 -4.55
CA GLU A 48 4.69 -4.56 -4.71
C GLU A 48 4.32 -3.39 -3.80
N LYS A 49 3.05 -3.00 -3.76
CA LYS A 49 2.53 -2.00 -2.80
C LYS A 49 2.78 -2.43 -1.35
N GLU A 50 2.59 -3.71 -1.04
CA GLU A 50 2.85 -4.24 0.29
C GLU A 50 4.33 -4.18 0.66
N ILE A 51 5.23 -4.51 -0.27
CA ILE A 51 6.69 -4.41 -0.08
C ILE A 51 7.09 -2.96 0.16
N VAL A 52 6.61 -2.03 -0.65
CA VAL A 52 6.87 -0.59 -0.48
C VAL A 52 6.38 -0.10 0.88
N LEU A 53 5.14 -0.45 1.26
CA LEU A 53 4.57 -0.07 2.56
C LEU A 53 5.35 -0.66 3.74
N ARG A 54 5.77 -1.94 3.64
CA ARG A 54 6.62 -2.58 4.65
C ARG A 54 7.99 -1.90 4.73
N GLY A 55 8.59 -1.52 3.60
CA GLY A 55 9.83 -0.75 3.54
C GLY A 55 9.71 0.62 4.23
N MET A 56 8.63 1.35 3.95
CA MET A 56 8.34 2.67 4.53
C MET A 56 8.06 2.61 6.04
N LYS A 57 7.44 1.53 6.54
CA LYS A 57 7.28 1.29 7.98
C LYS A 57 8.62 1.00 8.68
N LYS A 58 9.57 0.36 8.00
CA LYS A 58 10.92 0.13 8.56
C LYS A 58 11.73 1.41 8.64
N THR A 59 11.63 2.30 7.64
CA THR A 59 12.35 3.57 7.67
C THR A 59 11.80 4.48 8.77
N THR A 60 10.48 4.61 8.90
CA THR A 60 9.84 5.40 9.97
C THR A 60 10.13 4.91 11.39
N ARG A 61 10.32 3.59 11.62
CA ARG A 61 10.84 3.07 12.91
C ARG A 61 12.33 3.32 13.12
N ASN A 62 13.11 3.47 12.04
CA ASN A 62 14.55 3.74 12.12
C ASN A 62 14.87 5.24 12.29
N TRP A 63 13.91 6.13 12.03
CA TRP A 63 14.01 7.55 12.40
C TRP A 63 14.12 7.75 13.92
N ASP A 64 13.49 6.89 14.72
CA ASP A 64 13.66 6.86 16.19
C ASP A 64 15.06 6.37 16.63
N MET A 65 15.84 5.74 15.75
CA MET A 65 17.14 5.14 16.09
C MET A 65 18.37 5.91 15.58
N LYS A 66 18.24 6.77 14.56
CA LYS A 66 19.41 7.40 13.92
C LYS A 66 19.66 8.87 14.21
N ILE A 67 18.68 9.61 14.75
CA ILE A 67 18.99 10.94 15.28
C ILE A 67 19.45 10.73 16.72
N ARG A 68 20.77 10.68 16.91
CA ARG A 68 21.40 10.64 18.22
C ARG A 68 21.26 12.02 18.89
N LEU A 69 20.01 12.40 19.16
CA LEU A 69 19.69 13.60 19.90
C LEU A 69 20.20 13.43 21.33
N SER A 70 20.91 14.44 21.80
CA SER A 70 21.19 14.63 23.21
C SER A 70 19.89 14.63 24.01
N LYS A 71 19.98 14.37 25.32
CA LYS A 71 18.83 14.42 26.23
C LYS A 71 18.12 15.78 26.14
N TRP A 72 18.89 16.87 26.08
CA TRP A 72 18.37 18.24 25.98
C TRP A 72 17.57 18.50 24.70
N GLU A 73 18.06 18.04 23.54
CA GLU A 73 17.33 18.20 22.29
C GLU A 73 16.00 17.43 22.29
N LYS A 74 15.97 16.25 22.92
CA LYS A 74 14.73 15.48 23.08
C LYS A 74 13.72 16.20 23.95
N ASP A 75 14.15 16.81 25.05
CA ASP A 75 13.26 17.53 25.96
C ASP A 75 12.75 18.82 25.30
N ARG A 76 13.60 19.55 24.57
CA ARG A 76 13.20 20.73 23.79
C ARG A 76 12.14 20.41 22.73
N ILE A 77 12.27 19.27 22.04
CA ILE A 77 11.26 18.82 21.07
C ILE A 77 9.95 18.48 21.77
N LYS A 78 9.98 17.83 22.94
CA LYS A 78 8.76 17.53 23.70
C LYS A 78 8.04 18.80 24.12
N ASP A 79 8.76 19.79 24.62
CA ASP A 79 8.16 21.05 25.08
C ASP A 79 7.49 21.78 23.93
N LYS A 80 8.18 21.96 22.80
CA LYS A 80 7.61 22.61 21.61
C LYS A 80 6.42 21.84 21.04
N ALA A 81 6.49 20.51 21.02
CA ALA A 81 5.37 19.69 20.56
C ALA A 81 4.15 19.86 21.46
N ASN A 82 4.36 19.87 22.78
CA ASN A 82 3.29 20.08 23.77
C ASN A 82 2.67 21.48 23.65
N THR A 83 3.47 22.52 23.38
CA THR A 83 2.96 23.90 23.18
C THR A 83 1.92 23.97 22.06
N ILE A 84 2.10 23.18 21.00
CA ILE A 84 1.18 23.17 19.85
C ILE A 84 0.23 21.96 19.86
N GLY A 85 0.13 21.25 20.99
CA GLY A 85 -0.78 20.10 21.16
C GLY A 85 -0.43 18.90 20.27
N LEU A 86 0.80 18.81 19.76
CA LEU A 86 1.25 17.69 18.93
C LEU A 86 2.04 16.69 19.76
N ARG A 87 2.00 15.43 19.31
CA ARG A 87 2.98 14.43 19.75
C ARG A 87 4.37 14.78 19.21
N PRO A 88 5.45 14.56 19.96
CA PRO A 88 6.83 14.84 19.53
C PRO A 88 7.19 14.25 18.16
N SER A 89 6.73 13.03 17.86
CA SER A 89 6.95 12.38 16.57
C SER A 89 6.18 13.05 15.41
N SER A 90 4.98 13.57 15.69
CA SER A 90 4.20 14.37 14.72
C SER A 90 4.86 15.73 14.48
N TYR A 91 5.35 16.38 15.53
CA TYR A 91 6.08 17.65 15.44
C TYR A 91 7.30 17.55 14.52
N VAL A 92 8.16 16.54 14.72
CA VAL A 92 9.36 16.33 13.90
C VAL A 92 8.99 16.04 12.44
N ARG A 93 7.91 15.29 12.18
CA ARG A 93 7.43 15.04 10.81
C ARG A 93 6.96 16.31 10.11
N VAL A 94 6.23 17.17 10.82
CA VAL A 94 5.76 18.46 10.28
C VAL A 94 6.98 19.32 9.93
N MET A 95 7.95 19.46 10.84
CA MET A 95 9.18 20.24 10.58
C MET A 95 9.94 19.71 9.35
N ALA A 96 10.10 18.39 9.21
CA ALA A 96 10.76 17.78 8.06
C ALA A 96 10.01 18.00 6.73
N LEU A 97 8.67 17.97 6.73
CA LEU A 97 7.85 18.21 5.53
C LEU A 97 7.93 19.66 5.05
N HIS A 98 8.11 20.60 5.97
CA HIS A 98 8.31 22.02 5.66
C HIS A 98 9.77 22.37 5.36
N GLY A 99 10.67 21.38 5.27
CA GLY A 99 12.10 21.60 5.02
C GLY A 99 12.82 22.34 6.14
N LEU A 100 12.21 22.44 7.32
CA LEU A 100 12.82 23.10 8.47
C LEU A 100 13.82 22.13 9.11
N SER A 101 15.07 22.56 9.17
CA SER A 101 16.12 21.81 9.86
C SER A 101 15.84 21.84 11.37
N VAL A 102 15.92 20.67 12.03
CA VAL A 102 15.63 20.54 13.47
C VAL A 102 16.62 21.30 14.40
N PRO A 103 17.78 21.86 13.93
CA PRO A 103 18.61 22.71 14.79
C PRO A 103 18.74 24.21 14.42
N GLU A 104 18.17 24.75 13.34
CA GLU A 104 18.36 26.19 13.00
C GLU A 104 17.45 27.15 13.81
N MET A 105 17.53 27.07 15.13
CA MET A 105 17.08 28.15 16.05
C MET A 105 18.08 28.33 17.19
N ILE A 106 19.33 28.64 16.82
CA ILE A 106 20.33 29.37 17.60
C ILE A 106 20.85 30.37 16.55
N VAL A 107 20.47 31.64 16.54
CA VAL A 107 20.96 32.72 17.40
C VAL A 107 19.90 33.83 17.44
N LEU A 108 19.39 34.14 18.64
CA LEU A 108 19.39 35.46 19.30
C LEU A 108 18.63 35.32 20.63
#